data_AF-A0A9W4BCR2-F1
#
_entry.id   AF-A0A9W4BCR2-F1
#
_cell.length_a   1.000
_cell.length_b   1.000
_cell.length_c   1.000
_cell.angle_alpha   90.00
_cell.angle_beta   90.00
_cell.angle_gamma   90.00
#
_symmetry.space_group_name_H-M   'P 1'
#
loop_
_entity.id
_entity.type
_entity.pdbx_description
1 polymer ?
#
loop_
_entity_poly.entity_id
_entity_poly.type
_entity_poly.pdbx_seq_one_letter_code
_entity_poly.pdbx_strand_id
1 'polypeptide(L)'
;MSDAQAWQPNSLREAAASWQAAVTDVHAGVDGVIQGVVGAQQVWTGSAAEAARDEALTVGRASDALARAMVLAAIAAHDAAEQIAIARSAVLDLVGIAESAGFAVSDDGTVSVHDAPSSLLIALSGGNAGVADDLLLVRAQELTRHLVDALDRLGAADADAARDIEEALATPVSVPPATMPAAAAAGDVVAGWPVMGQDRIADQIAAMTPEQRDRLVADFPRQVGNTDGVPWGMRIAANRTNIAQAILDEPDPHRAAFYRTLLGEVDDPAGGGRRVDRQIVAFDPARASLVELTGDLASARSVAVLIPGMNTTIEGSAANTATARRFVAAGGGDVAVLTYLGGPFPRGNLVSGVVDAASPRYALDMAPRLVAFSEDVDRTVDTQAAGRAPVPVTYIGHSYGGSILGTAEALGLTADQTMYVAAAGAGVGVQDPSEWHNRNPDVVRYSMTAPGDFIQVVQGLPRGPHGADPDEMPGVIHLATGYYDDGRLMAGIDAHSDVLNAPSDSWRNILAVITGDRERIQMTG
;
A
#
# COMPACT_ATOMS: atom_id res chain seq x y z
N MET A 1 -8.23 -34.83 -6.21
CA MET A 1 -7.19 -34.64 -7.24
C MET A 1 -7.84 -34.37 -8.59
N SER A 2 -8.88 -35.11 -8.95
CA SER A 2 -9.66 -34.95 -10.17
C SER A 2 -10.13 -33.50 -10.42
N ASP A 3 -10.64 -32.83 -9.39
CA ASP A 3 -11.05 -31.42 -9.50
C ASP A 3 -9.85 -30.50 -9.82
N ALA A 4 -8.76 -30.63 -9.06
CA ALA A 4 -7.53 -29.87 -9.29
C ALA A 4 -7.00 -30.07 -10.73
N GLN A 5 -7.08 -31.28 -11.29
CA GLN A 5 -6.70 -31.55 -12.68
C GLN A 5 -7.64 -30.87 -13.69
N ALA A 6 -8.95 -30.88 -13.41
CA ALA A 6 -9.98 -30.33 -14.29
C ALA A 6 -10.04 -28.79 -14.28
N TRP A 7 -9.67 -28.14 -13.17
CA TRP A 7 -9.76 -26.68 -13.03
C TRP A 7 -8.94 -25.93 -14.08
N GLN A 8 -9.52 -24.86 -14.61
CA GLN A 8 -8.93 -24.00 -15.64
C GLN A 8 -8.88 -22.54 -15.17
N PRO A 9 -7.88 -22.16 -14.34
CA PRO A 9 -7.78 -20.79 -13.81
C PRO A 9 -7.72 -19.72 -14.90
N ASN A 10 -7.18 -20.05 -16.08
CA ASN A 10 -7.17 -19.14 -17.23
C ASN A 10 -8.58 -18.73 -17.69
N SER A 11 -9.57 -19.61 -17.58
CA SER A 11 -10.95 -19.28 -17.95
C SER A 11 -11.56 -18.24 -17.01
N LEU A 12 -11.21 -18.26 -15.72
CA LEU A 12 -11.61 -17.22 -14.77
C LEU A 12 -10.93 -15.88 -15.11
N ARG A 13 -9.65 -15.91 -15.48
CA ARG A 13 -8.93 -14.72 -15.95
C ARG A 13 -9.56 -14.12 -17.22
N GLU A 14 -9.98 -14.95 -18.17
CA GLU A 14 -10.68 -14.52 -19.38
C GLU A 14 -12.07 -13.94 -19.07
N ALA A 15 -12.81 -14.55 -18.14
CA ALA A 15 -14.10 -14.03 -17.67
C ALA A 15 -13.95 -12.65 -17.02
N ALA A 16 -12.96 -12.48 -16.14
CA ALA A 16 -12.65 -11.20 -15.51
C ALA A 16 -12.35 -10.09 -16.54
N ALA A 17 -11.56 -10.40 -17.58
CA ALA A 17 -11.29 -9.47 -18.67
C ALA A 17 -12.56 -9.11 -19.45
N SER A 18 -13.45 -10.08 -19.69
CA SER A 18 -14.74 -9.84 -20.34
C SER A 18 -15.67 -8.97 -19.51
N TRP A 19 -15.72 -9.16 -18.18
CA TRP A 19 -16.52 -8.33 -17.26
C TRP A 19 -16.02 -6.89 -17.28
N GLN A 20 -14.70 -6.70 -17.24
CA GLN A 20 -14.08 -5.38 -17.29
C GLN A 20 -14.37 -4.66 -18.61
N ALA A 21 -14.28 -5.34 -19.75
CA ALA A 21 -14.60 -4.74 -21.04
C ALA A 21 -16.08 -4.31 -21.10
N ALA A 22 -16.99 -5.20 -20.67
CA ALA A 22 -18.42 -4.93 -20.68
C ALA A 22 -18.79 -3.73 -19.78
N VAL A 23 -18.20 -3.62 -18.59
CA VAL A 23 -18.51 -2.51 -17.68
C VAL A 23 -17.97 -1.18 -18.20
N THR A 24 -16.77 -1.16 -18.79
CA THR A 24 -16.22 0.06 -19.41
C THR A 24 -17.11 0.57 -20.54
N ASP A 25 -17.62 -0.32 -21.39
CA ASP A 25 -18.53 0.05 -22.49
C ASP A 25 -19.86 0.59 -21.98
N VAL A 26 -20.47 -0.06 -20.97
CA VAL A 26 -21.73 0.40 -20.36
C VAL A 26 -21.55 1.76 -19.68
N HIS A 27 -20.46 1.93 -18.91
CA HIS A 27 -20.14 3.18 -18.23
C HIS A 27 -20.02 4.35 -19.21
N ALA A 28 -19.24 4.17 -20.28
CA ALA A 28 -19.07 5.19 -21.31
C ALA A 28 -20.40 5.57 -22.00
N GLY A 29 -21.28 4.59 -22.23
CA GLY A 29 -22.61 4.82 -22.80
C GLY A 29 -23.52 5.64 -21.87
N VAL A 30 -23.56 5.30 -20.58
CA VAL A 30 -24.38 5.99 -19.58
C VAL A 30 -23.87 7.41 -19.32
N ASP A 31 -22.55 7.58 -19.17
CA ASP A 31 -21.96 8.92 -19.00
C ASP A 31 -22.28 9.82 -20.20
N GLY A 32 -22.18 9.29 -21.43
CA GLY A 32 -22.58 10.03 -22.64
C GLY A 32 -24.04 10.53 -22.60
N VAL A 33 -24.97 9.72 -22.09
CA VAL A 33 -26.38 10.12 -21.92
C VAL A 33 -26.50 11.24 -20.87
N ILE A 34 -25.82 11.11 -19.74
CA ILE A 34 -25.86 12.10 -18.65
C ILE A 34 -25.28 13.43 -19.11
N GLN A 35 -24.11 13.43 -19.75
CA GLN A 35 -23.49 14.64 -20.30
C GLN A 35 -24.42 15.32 -21.31
N GLY A 36 -25.13 14.54 -22.13
CA GLY A 36 -26.14 15.07 -23.07
C GLY A 36 -27.30 15.77 -22.35
N VAL A 37 -27.87 15.14 -21.32
CA VAL A 37 -28.99 15.70 -20.54
C VAL A 37 -28.57 16.94 -19.74
N VAL A 38 -27.39 16.91 -19.12
CA VAL A 38 -26.84 18.06 -18.38
C VAL A 38 -26.51 19.21 -19.33
N GLY A 39 -25.88 18.92 -20.47
CA GLY A 39 -25.53 19.90 -21.50
C GLY A 39 -26.75 20.60 -22.11
N ALA A 40 -27.92 19.94 -22.15
CA ALA A 40 -29.16 20.52 -22.64
C ALA A 40 -29.66 21.73 -21.82
N GLN A 41 -29.04 22.05 -20.68
CA GLN A 41 -29.37 23.25 -19.89
C GLN A 41 -29.34 24.57 -20.64
N GLN A 42 -28.57 24.65 -21.73
CA GLN A 42 -28.51 25.87 -22.54
C GLN A 42 -29.75 26.08 -23.42
N VAL A 43 -30.54 25.02 -23.65
CA VAL A 43 -31.69 25.02 -24.58
C VAL A 43 -32.99 24.55 -23.93
N TRP A 44 -32.92 23.87 -22.78
CA TRP A 44 -34.08 23.35 -22.04
C TRP A 44 -33.98 23.73 -20.55
N THR A 45 -34.90 24.60 -20.12
CA THR A 45 -34.94 25.21 -18.79
C THR A 45 -36.35 25.11 -18.19
N GLY A 46 -36.46 25.40 -16.89
CA GLY A 46 -37.70 25.28 -16.10
C GLY A 46 -37.73 23.99 -15.27
N SER A 47 -38.72 23.90 -14.38
CA SER A 47 -38.79 22.86 -13.35
C SER A 47 -38.82 21.43 -13.90
N ALA A 48 -39.44 21.20 -15.07
CA ALA A 48 -39.43 19.89 -15.72
C ALA A 48 -38.03 19.51 -16.24
N ALA A 49 -37.25 20.47 -16.73
CA ALA A 49 -35.88 20.25 -17.19
C ALA A 49 -34.94 19.97 -16.00
N GLU A 50 -35.15 20.67 -14.87
CA GLU A 50 -34.45 20.42 -13.62
C GLU A 50 -34.74 19.02 -13.08
N ALA A 51 -36.03 18.64 -12.97
CA ALA A 51 -36.41 17.30 -12.52
C ALA A 51 -35.83 16.19 -13.42
N ALA A 52 -35.80 16.38 -14.74
CA ALA A 52 -35.20 15.41 -15.65
C ALA A 52 -33.67 15.31 -15.50
N ARG A 53 -32.98 16.42 -15.21
CA ARG A 53 -31.54 16.41 -14.91
C ARG A 53 -31.27 15.70 -13.58
N ASP A 54 -32.07 15.97 -12.55
CA ASP A 54 -31.93 15.32 -11.25
C ASP A 54 -32.13 13.80 -11.34
N GLU A 55 -33.11 13.36 -12.14
CA GLU A 55 -33.34 11.94 -12.43
C GLU A 55 -32.16 11.33 -13.20
N ALA A 56 -31.67 11.99 -14.26
CA ALA A 56 -30.52 11.50 -15.02
C ALA A 56 -29.25 11.36 -14.15
N LEU A 57 -29.00 12.33 -13.25
CA LEU A 57 -27.91 12.25 -12.29
C LEU A 57 -28.11 11.11 -11.26
N THR A 58 -29.35 10.79 -10.90
CA THR A 58 -29.68 9.66 -10.03
C THR A 58 -29.40 8.32 -10.71
N VAL A 59 -29.81 8.19 -11.97
CA VAL A 59 -29.47 7.02 -12.81
C VAL A 59 -27.96 6.87 -12.96
N GLY A 60 -27.24 7.97 -13.19
CA GLY A 60 -25.78 7.97 -13.25
C GLY A 60 -25.11 7.44 -12.00
N ARG A 61 -25.47 7.97 -10.83
CA ARG A 61 -24.89 7.49 -9.56
C ARG A 61 -25.13 6.00 -9.33
N ALA A 62 -26.31 5.50 -9.67
CA ALA A 62 -26.61 4.06 -9.56
C ALA A 62 -25.79 3.23 -10.55
N SER A 63 -25.61 3.71 -11.78
CA SER A 63 -24.75 3.08 -12.79
C SER A 63 -23.29 3.05 -12.37
N ASP A 64 -22.76 4.16 -11.85
CA ASP A 64 -21.36 4.23 -11.38
C ASP A 64 -21.14 3.26 -10.22
N ALA A 65 -22.10 3.13 -9.30
CA ALA A 65 -22.01 2.20 -8.18
C ALA A 65 -21.91 0.74 -8.68
N LEU A 66 -22.78 0.35 -9.61
CA LEU A 66 -22.72 -0.97 -10.25
C LEU A 66 -21.42 -1.16 -11.02
N ALA A 67 -20.96 -0.13 -11.73
CA ALA A 67 -19.74 -0.20 -12.52
C ALA A 67 -18.51 -0.42 -11.62
N ARG A 68 -18.41 0.29 -10.49
CA ARG A 68 -17.33 0.09 -9.51
C ARG A 68 -17.35 -1.30 -8.89
N ALA A 69 -18.54 -1.81 -8.53
CA ALA A 69 -18.69 -3.18 -8.02
C ALA A 69 -18.17 -4.22 -9.02
N MET A 70 -18.49 -4.05 -10.31
CA MET A 70 -18.00 -4.93 -11.38
C MET A 70 -16.48 -4.81 -11.61
N VAL A 71 -15.90 -3.62 -11.48
CA VAL A 71 -14.42 -3.44 -11.51
C VAL A 71 -13.76 -4.20 -10.36
N LEU A 72 -14.28 -4.05 -9.14
CA LEU A 72 -13.77 -4.76 -7.97
C LEU A 72 -13.89 -6.28 -8.14
N ALA A 73 -15.01 -6.78 -8.65
CA ALA A 73 -15.23 -8.20 -8.90
C ALA A 73 -14.30 -8.75 -9.99
N ALA A 74 -14.04 -7.97 -11.05
CA ALA A 74 -13.09 -8.34 -12.09
C ALA A 74 -11.65 -8.42 -11.56
N ILE A 75 -11.27 -7.54 -10.63
CA ILE A 75 -9.95 -7.58 -10.00
C ILE A 75 -9.84 -8.79 -9.07
N ALA A 76 -10.84 -9.02 -8.21
CA ALA A 76 -10.90 -10.20 -7.35
C ALA A 76 -10.82 -11.51 -8.15
N ALA A 77 -11.55 -11.61 -9.27
CA ALA A 77 -11.48 -12.77 -10.17
C ALA A 77 -10.11 -12.92 -10.85
N HIS A 78 -9.42 -11.82 -11.16
CA HIS A 78 -8.08 -11.87 -11.73
C HIS A 78 -7.05 -12.41 -10.72
N ASP A 79 -7.08 -11.90 -9.50
CA ASP A 79 -6.20 -12.32 -8.40
C ASP A 79 -6.48 -13.77 -8.02
N ALA A 80 -7.75 -14.15 -7.89
CA ALA A 80 -8.18 -15.53 -7.70
C ALA A 80 -7.62 -16.47 -8.77
N ALA A 81 -7.67 -16.08 -10.05
CA ALA A 81 -7.13 -16.89 -11.14
C ALA A 81 -5.60 -17.09 -11.03
N GLU A 82 -4.87 -16.12 -10.50
CA GLU A 82 -3.44 -16.26 -10.19
C GLU A 82 -3.23 -17.21 -9.00
N GLN A 83 -3.93 -16.98 -7.89
CA GLN A 83 -3.81 -17.78 -6.67
C GLN A 83 -4.14 -19.26 -6.91
N ILE A 84 -5.28 -19.55 -7.55
CA ILE A 84 -5.70 -20.91 -7.88
C ILE A 84 -4.68 -21.55 -8.85
N ALA A 85 -4.11 -20.79 -9.80
CA ALA A 85 -3.10 -21.33 -10.70
C ALA A 85 -1.82 -21.75 -9.95
N ILE A 86 -1.34 -20.93 -9.03
CA ILE A 86 -0.16 -21.23 -8.20
C ILE A 86 -0.42 -22.47 -7.32
N ALA A 87 -1.54 -22.47 -6.58
CA ALA A 87 -1.89 -23.59 -5.70
C ALA A 87 -2.11 -24.89 -6.48
N ARG A 88 -2.76 -24.82 -7.65
CA ARG A 88 -2.96 -25.96 -8.55
C ARG A 88 -1.64 -26.49 -9.08
N SER A 89 -0.70 -25.61 -9.48
CA SER A 89 0.62 -26.05 -9.94
C SER A 89 1.35 -26.82 -8.84
N ALA A 90 1.34 -26.33 -7.60
CA ALA A 90 1.97 -27.01 -6.47
C ALA A 90 1.40 -28.42 -6.25
N VAL A 91 0.07 -28.59 -6.36
CA VAL A 91 -0.58 -29.90 -6.29
C VAL A 91 -0.10 -30.81 -7.42
N LEU A 92 -0.14 -30.35 -8.67
CA LEU A 92 0.23 -31.17 -9.83
C LEU A 92 1.71 -31.55 -9.84
N ASP A 93 2.59 -30.65 -9.40
CA ASP A 93 4.03 -30.92 -9.28
C ASP A 93 4.29 -32.01 -8.23
N LEU A 94 3.60 -31.95 -7.07
CA LEU A 94 3.70 -32.99 -6.04
C LEU A 94 3.15 -34.35 -6.52
N VAL A 95 2.06 -34.36 -7.28
CA VAL A 95 1.54 -35.59 -7.92
C VAL A 95 2.58 -36.16 -8.87
N GLY A 96 3.15 -35.34 -9.76
CA GLY A 96 4.19 -35.78 -10.68
C GLY A 96 5.44 -36.32 -9.98
N ILE A 97 5.85 -35.70 -8.85
CA ILE A 97 6.93 -36.20 -8.00
C ILE A 97 6.58 -37.57 -7.39
N ALA A 98 5.36 -37.75 -6.88
CA ALA A 98 4.93 -39.00 -6.27
C ALA A 98 4.86 -40.13 -7.31
N GLU A 99 4.22 -39.88 -8.46
CA GLU A 99 4.06 -40.87 -9.53
C GLU A 99 5.41 -41.26 -10.15
N SER A 100 6.32 -40.31 -10.38
CA SER A 100 7.66 -40.60 -10.90
C SER A 100 8.55 -41.36 -9.92
N ALA A 101 8.22 -41.32 -8.63
CA ALA A 101 8.89 -42.07 -7.58
C ALA A 101 8.24 -43.45 -7.29
N GLY A 102 7.25 -43.87 -8.09
CA GLY A 102 6.62 -45.19 -7.98
C GLY A 102 5.50 -45.27 -6.94
N PHE A 103 4.88 -44.13 -6.60
CA PHE A 103 3.71 -44.09 -5.72
C PHE A 103 2.42 -43.89 -6.52
N ALA A 104 1.30 -44.36 -5.98
CA ALA A 104 -0.04 -44.04 -6.45
C ALA A 104 -0.67 -42.96 -5.57
N VAL A 105 -1.35 -41.99 -6.19
CA VAL A 105 -2.02 -40.88 -5.49
C VAL A 105 -3.54 -41.04 -5.62
N SER A 106 -4.24 -40.99 -4.49
CA SER A 106 -5.70 -41.05 -4.43
C SER A 106 -6.32 -39.65 -4.52
N ASP A 107 -7.63 -39.59 -4.74
CA ASP A 107 -8.32 -38.32 -4.94
C ASP A 107 -8.28 -37.39 -3.71
N ASP A 108 -8.23 -37.94 -2.51
CA ASP A 108 -8.10 -37.22 -1.24
C ASP A 108 -6.66 -36.80 -0.93
N GLY A 109 -5.71 -37.05 -1.85
CA GLY A 109 -4.28 -36.77 -1.64
C GLY A 109 -3.52 -37.87 -0.92
N THR A 110 -4.16 -38.99 -0.55
CA THR A 110 -3.48 -40.14 0.06
C THR A 110 -2.52 -40.78 -0.92
N VAL A 111 -1.24 -40.87 -0.53
CA VAL A 111 -0.18 -41.51 -1.32
C VAL A 111 0.06 -42.93 -0.79
N SER A 112 0.06 -43.90 -1.69
CA SER A 112 0.36 -45.30 -1.37
C SER A 112 1.52 -45.83 -2.23
N VAL A 113 2.27 -46.79 -1.68
CA VAL A 113 3.37 -47.46 -2.42
C VAL A 113 2.74 -48.30 -3.53
N HIS A 114 3.13 -48.04 -4.78
CA HIS A 114 2.66 -48.80 -5.94
C HIS A 114 3.76 -49.74 -6.45
N ASP A 115 4.98 -49.22 -6.60
CA ASP A 115 6.12 -49.97 -7.11
C ASP A 115 6.93 -50.63 -6.00
N ALA A 116 7.55 -51.77 -6.31
CA ALA A 116 8.48 -52.44 -5.41
C ALA A 116 9.77 -51.61 -5.22
N PRO A 117 10.45 -51.72 -4.06
CA PRO A 117 11.66 -50.96 -3.80
C PRO A 117 12.76 -51.27 -4.83
N SER A 118 13.39 -50.21 -5.34
CA SER A 118 14.47 -50.34 -6.32
C SER A 118 15.68 -51.06 -5.74
N SER A 119 16.46 -51.74 -6.59
CA SER A 119 17.70 -52.42 -6.17
C SER A 119 18.68 -51.47 -5.46
N LEU A 120 18.70 -50.20 -5.84
CA LEU A 120 19.51 -49.17 -5.19
C LEU A 120 19.01 -48.88 -3.78
N LEU A 121 17.70 -48.70 -3.59
CA LEU A 121 17.11 -48.46 -2.27
C LEU A 121 17.32 -49.66 -1.33
N ILE A 122 17.19 -50.89 -1.85
CA ILE A 122 17.50 -52.12 -1.11
C ILE A 122 18.98 -52.15 -0.69
N ALA A 123 19.91 -51.83 -1.60
CA ALA A 123 21.34 -51.77 -1.30
C ALA A 123 21.67 -50.72 -0.23
N LEU A 124 21.06 -49.53 -0.31
CA LEU A 124 21.19 -48.47 0.69
C LEU A 124 20.55 -48.82 2.04
N SER A 125 19.58 -49.74 2.04
CA SER A 125 18.92 -50.30 3.23
C SER A 125 19.69 -51.50 3.83
N GLY A 126 21.00 -51.59 3.57
CA GLY A 126 21.84 -52.70 4.05
C GLY A 126 21.54 -54.05 3.40
N GLY A 127 20.90 -54.05 2.22
CA GLY A 127 20.48 -55.26 1.51
C GLY A 127 19.15 -55.85 2.01
N ASN A 128 18.45 -55.20 2.94
CA ASN A 128 17.18 -55.68 3.49
C ASN A 128 15.98 -55.05 2.78
N ALA A 129 15.21 -55.87 2.05
CA ALA A 129 14.02 -55.42 1.33
C ALA A 129 12.91 -54.89 2.25
N GLY A 130 12.72 -55.47 3.44
CA GLY A 130 11.69 -55.00 4.39
C GLY A 130 11.98 -53.60 4.93
N VAL A 131 13.27 -53.28 5.15
CA VAL A 131 13.67 -51.91 5.54
C VAL A 131 13.44 -50.93 4.39
N ALA A 132 13.65 -51.35 3.14
CA ALA A 132 13.36 -50.52 1.97
C ALA A 132 11.85 -50.26 1.81
N ASP A 133 11.01 -51.26 2.08
CA ASP A 133 9.54 -51.10 2.10
C ASP A 133 9.10 -50.12 3.20
N ASP A 134 9.65 -50.24 4.41
CA ASP A 134 9.36 -49.31 5.51
C ASP A 134 9.74 -47.86 5.16
N LEU A 135 10.88 -47.66 4.48
CA LEU A 135 11.30 -46.33 4.01
C LEU A 135 10.34 -45.76 2.95
N LEU A 136 9.81 -46.58 2.05
CA LEU A 136 8.79 -46.16 1.08
C LEU A 136 7.48 -45.79 1.78
N LEU A 137 7.07 -46.52 2.82
CA LEU A 137 5.89 -46.18 3.61
C LEU A 137 6.05 -44.83 4.34
N VAL A 138 7.20 -44.57 4.94
CA VAL A 138 7.51 -43.26 5.56
C VAL A 138 7.47 -42.15 4.52
N ARG A 139 8.04 -42.38 3.33
CA ARG A 139 8.00 -41.40 2.24
C ARG A 139 6.59 -41.15 1.73
N ALA A 140 5.77 -42.19 1.61
CA ALA A 140 4.36 -42.06 1.22
C ALA A 140 3.56 -41.22 2.23
N GLN A 141 3.79 -41.42 3.54
CA GLN A 141 3.17 -40.59 4.58
C GLN A 141 3.61 -39.12 4.51
N GLU A 142 4.88 -38.87 4.22
CA GLU A 142 5.39 -37.52 4.02
C GLU A 142 4.76 -36.83 2.81
N LEU A 143 4.73 -37.51 1.66
CA LEU A 143 4.09 -37.00 0.45
C LEU A 143 2.60 -36.79 0.64
N THR A 144 1.91 -37.69 1.37
CA THR A 144 0.49 -37.53 1.72
C THR A 144 0.26 -36.21 2.46
N ARG A 145 1.08 -35.93 3.49
CA ARG A 145 0.94 -34.67 4.24
C ARG A 145 1.13 -33.44 3.35
N HIS A 146 2.17 -33.45 2.51
CA HIS A 146 2.43 -32.33 1.60
C HIS A 146 1.32 -32.15 0.54
N LEU A 147 0.76 -33.25 0.03
CA LEU A 147 -0.35 -33.20 -0.93
C LEU A 147 -1.64 -32.73 -0.29
N VAL A 148 -1.96 -33.18 0.93
CA VAL A 148 -3.12 -32.69 1.70
C VAL A 148 -2.96 -31.21 2.00
N ASP A 149 -1.80 -30.75 2.47
CA ASP A 149 -1.54 -29.33 2.71
C ASP A 149 -1.67 -28.49 1.42
N ALA A 150 -1.22 -29.02 0.27
CA ALA A 150 -1.34 -28.34 -1.02
C ALA A 150 -2.80 -28.29 -1.52
N LEU A 151 -3.58 -29.36 -1.29
CA LEU A 151 -5.01 -29.41 -1.56
C LEU A 151 -5.79 -28.42 -0.69
N ASP A 152 -5.49 -28.34 0.60
CA ASP A 152 -6.11 -27.41 1.52
C ASP A 152 -5.85 -25.95 1.09
N ARG A 153 -4.63 -25.64 0.64
CA ARG A 153 -4.31 -24.32 0.07
C ARG A 153 -5.07 -24.03 -1.21
N LEU A 154 -5.25 -25.03 -2.09
CA LEU A 154 -6.03 -24.88 -3.31
C LEU A 154 -7.52 -24.63 -2.99
N GLY A 155 -8.09 -25.36 -2.02
CA GLY A 155 -9.45 -25.14 -1.55
C GLY A 155 -9.62 -23.79 -0.85
N ALA A 156 -8.62 -23.33 -0.10
CA ALA A 156 -8.62 -22.01 0.50
C ALA A 156 -8.63 -20.90 -0.56
N ALA A 157 -7.80 -21.00 -1.61
CA ALA A 157 -7.78 -20.03 -2.71
C ALA A 157 -9.12 -19.95 -3.46
N ASP A 158 -9.83 -21.07 -3.62
CA ASP A 158 -11.17 -21.10 -4.23
C ASP A 158 -12.24 -20.46 -3.33
N ALA A 159 -12.22 -20.77 -2.03
CA ALA A 159 -13.14 -20.16 -1.07
C ALA A 159 -12.89 -18.64 -0.91
N ASP A 160 -11.64 -18.21 -1.01
CA ASP A 160 -11.20 -16.82 -1.04
C ASP A 160 -11.76 -16.09 -2.26
N ALA A 161 -11.55 -16.67 -3.44
CA ALA A 161 -12.10 -16.17 -4.69
C ALA A 161 -13.62 -15.97 -4.65
N ALA A 162 -14.35 -16.94 -4.13
CA ALA A 162 -15.81 -16.85 -4.01
C ALA A 162 -16.23 -15.69 -3.10
N ARG A 163 -15.60 -15.57 -1.93
CA ARG A 163 -15.90 -14.53 -0.95
C ARG A 163 -15.62 -13.13 -1.50
N ASP A 164 -14.48 -12.94 -2.14
CA ASP A 164 -14.06 -11.61 -2.60
C ASP A 164 -14.91 -11.13 -3.79
N ILE A 165 -15.31 -12.04 -4.67
CA ILE A 165 -16.27 -11.76 -5.75
C ILE A 165 -17.65 -11.45 -5.16
N GLU A 166 -18.12 -12.23 -4.18
CA GLU A 166 -19.40 -11.97 -3.51
C GLU A 166 -19.40 -10.61 -2.78
N GLU A 167 -18.33 -10.29 -2.07
CA GLU A 167 -18.15 -9.00 -1.38
C GLU A 167 -18.14 -7.84 -2.38
N ALA A 168 -17.40 -7.96 -3.48
CA ALA A 168 -17.35 -6.94 -4.52
C ALA A 168 -18.72 -6.71 -5.18
N LEU A 169 -19.51 -7.76 -5.37
CA LEU A 169 -20.84 -7.71 -5.98
C LEU A 169 -21.96 -7.37 -4.98
N ALA A 170 -21.69 -7.40 -3.67
CA ALA A 170 -22.60 -6.97 -2.62
C ALA A 170 -22.74 -5.43 -2.65
N THR A 171 -23.36 -4.91 -3.71
CA THR A 171 -23.64 -3.48 -3.86
C THR A 171 -24.59 -3.09 -2.74
N PRO A 172 -24.26 -2.14 -1.86
CA PRO A 172 -25.21 -1.64 -0.88
C PRO A 172 -26.37 -1.00 -1.67
N VAL A 173 -27.52 -1.66 -1.67
CA VAL A 173 -28.75 -1.08 -2.19
C VAL A 173 -29.08 0.10 -1.28
N SER A 174 -28.75 1.31 -1.71
CA SER A 174 -29.21 2.54 -1.07
C SER A 174 -30.72 2.65 -1.26
N VAL A 175 -31.47 1.98 -0.39
CA VAL A 175 -32.91 2.24 -0.25
C VAL A 175 -33.02 3.55 0.54
N PRO A 176 -33.63 4.62 -0.02
CA PRO A 176 -33.86 5.83 0.74
C PRO A 176 -34.76 5.48 1.93
N PRO A 177 -34.39 5.80 3.17
CA PRO A 177 -35.25 5.53 4.30
C PRO A 177 -36.53 6.35 4.17
N ALA A 178 -37.67 5.72 4.45
CA ALA A 178 -38.91 6.44 4.69
C ALA A 178 -38.69 7.36 5.90
N THR A 179 -38.58 8.67 5.64
CA THR A 179 -38.67 9.76 6.63
C THR A 179 -37.82 9.60 7.90
N MET A 180 -36.55 9.98 7.83
CA MET A 180 -35.76 10.33 9.02
C MET A 180 -35.96 11.82 9.38
N PRO A 181 -36.16 12.19 10.66
CA PRO A 181 -36.13 13.59 11.08
C PRO A 181 -34.70 14.17 10.98
N ALA A 182 -34.61 15.49 10.89
CA ALA A 182 -33.43 16.31 10.58
C ALA A 182 -32.23 16.19 11.56
N ALA A 183 -31.63 15.01 11.68
CA ALA A 183 -30.19 14.92 11.81
C ALA A 183 -29.62 15.33 10.44
N ALA A 184 -28.69 16.29 10.41
CA ALA A 184 -28.12 16.87 9.20
C ALA A 184 -27.90 15.78 8.13
N ALA A 185 -28.37 16.00 6.90
CA ALA A 185 -28.23 15.01 5.85
C ALA A 185 -26.76 14.60 5.74
N ALA A 186 -26.44 13.35 5.40
CA ALA A 186 -25.04 12.89 5.35
C ALA A 186 -24.11 13.83 4.52
N GLY A 187 -24.67 14.51 3.51
CA GLY A 187 -23.98 15.56 2.77
C GLY A 187 -23.65 16.82 3.59
N ASP A 188 -24.52 17.27 4.47
CA ASP A 188 -24.28 18.41 5.37
C ASP A 188 -23.17 18.09 6.39
N VAL A 189 -23.09 16.84 6.83
CA VAL A 189 -22.03 16.35 7.72
C VAL A 189 -20.68 16.47 7.05
N VAL A 190 -20.53 15.86 5.86
CA VAL A 190 -19.28 15.82 5.12
C VAL A 190 -18.86 17.21 4.62
N ALA A 191 -19.82 18.06 4.25
CA ALA A 191 -19.55 19.44 3.84
C ALA A 191 -18.94 20.31 4.95
N GLY A 192 -19.15 19.94 6.22
CA GLY A 192 -18.57 20.63 7.38
C GLY A 192 -17.12 20.24 7.71
N TRP A 193 -16.63 19.09 7.22
CA TRP A 193 -15.29 18.58 7.56
C TRP A 193 -14.12 19.49 7.18
N PRO A 194 -14.09 20.17 6.01
CA PRO A 194 -12.93 20.99 5.62
C PRO A 194 -12.55 22.13 6.58
N VAL A 195 -13.47 22.54 7.46
CA VAL A 195 -13.26 23.60 8.46
C VAL A 195 -13.33 23.07 9.90
N MET A 196 -13.38 21.74 10.06
CA MET A 196 -13.48 21.05 11.34
C MET A 196 -12.11 20.47 11.74
N GLY A 197 -11.78 20.51 13.02
CA GLY A 197 -10.57 19.84 13.53
C GLY A 197 -10.70 18.32 13.49
N GLN A 198 -9.57 17.62 13.30
CA GLN A 198 -9.53 16.17 13.12
C GLN A 198 -10.16 15.40 14.29
N ASP A 199 -9.90 15.78 15.54
CA ASP A 199 -10.49 15.15 16.73
C ASP A 199 -12.01 15.21 16.71
N ARG A 200 -12.56 16.36 16.27
CA ARG A 200 -14.01 16.54 16.20
C ARG A 200 -14.64 15.72 15.07
N ILE A 201 -13.92 15.54 13.96
CA ILE A 201 -14.32 14.63 12.87
C ILE A 201 -14.33 13.19 13.40
N ALA A 202 -13.25 12.78 14.09
CA ALA A 202 -13.12 11.45 14.68
C ALA A 202 -14.24 11.15 15.69
N ASP A 203 -14.50 12.08 16.63
CA ASP A 203 -15.58 11.97 17.62
C ASP A 203 -16.96 11.89 16.96
N GLN A 204 -17.19 12.71 15.93
CA GLN A 204 -18.45 12.69 15.18
C GLN A 204 -18.68 11.33 14.52
N ILE A 205 -17.65 10.74 13.93
CA ILE A 205 -17.72 9.42 13.29
C ILE A 205 -17.82 8.30 14.34
N ALA A 206 -17.12 8.42 15.47
CA ALA A 206 -17.19 7.47 16.57
C ALA A 206 -18.62 7.35 17.14
N ALA A 207 -19.38 8.45 17.12
CA ALA A 207 -20.78 8.47 17.54
C ALA A 207 -21.77 7.87 16.51
N MET A 208 -21.34 7.61 15.27
CA MET A 208 -22.18 7.02 14.22
C MET A 208 -22.33 5.50 14.37
N THR A 209 -23.48 4.96 13.94
CA THR A 209 -23.67 3.52 13.80
C THR A 209 -22.86 2.96 12.62
N PRO A 210 -22.57 1.64 12.59
CA PRO A 210 -21.90 1.01 11.44
C PRO A 210 -22.60 1.34 10.12
N GLU A 211 -23.92 1.26 10.05
CA GLU A 211 -24.69 1.53 8.82
C GLU A 211 -24.60 2.98 8.37
N GLN A 212 -24.41 3.93 9.29
CA GLN A 212 -24.17 5.34 8.95
C GLN A 212 -22.76 5.53 8.37
N ARG A 213 -21.76 4.85 8.94
CA ARG A 213 -20.38 4.88 8.43
C ARG A 213 -20.29 4.23 7.05
N ASP A 214 -20.92 3.09 6.84
CA ASP A 214 -20.96 2.39 5.55
C ASP A 214 -21.63 3.28 4.48
N ARG A 215 -22.70 3.99 4.86
CA ARG A 215 -23.33 4.98 3.97
C ARG A 215 -22.40 6.13 3.62
N LEU A 216 -21.61 6.64 4.55
CA LEU A 216 -20.61 7.68 4.24
C LEU A 216 -19.56 7.18 3.25
N VAL A 217 -19.06 5.95 3.45
CA VAL A 217 -18.08 5.32 2.54
C VAL A 217 -18.68 5.18 1.14
N ALA A 218 -19.93 4.72 1.02
CA ALA A 218 -20.60 4.50 -0.25
C ALA A 218 -20.96 5.80 -0.99
N ASP A 219 -21.52 6.79 -0.27
CA ASP A 219 -22.08 8.00 -0.87
C ASP A 219 -21.06 9.14 -1.03
N PHE A 220 -20.02 9.18 -0.18
CA PHE A 220 -19.01 10.24 -0.15
C PHE A 220 -17.56 9.71 -0.12
N PRO A 221 -17.20 8.76 -1.01
CA PRO A 221 -15.90 8.08 -0.95
C PRO A 221 -14.72 9.05 -1.11
N ARG A 222 -14.86 10.11 -1.92
CA ARG A 222 -13.78 11.10 -2.11
C ARG A 222 -13.45 11.83 -0.82
N GLN A 223 -14.46 12.25 -0.06
CA GLN A 223 -14.27 12.98 1.18
C GLN A 223 -13.83 12.06 2.30
N VAL A 224 -14.48 10.90 2.44
CA VAL A 224 -14.09 9.90 3.45
C VAL A 224 -12.65 9.44 3.24
N GLY A 225 -12.24 9.15 1.99
CA GLY A 225 -10.90 8.65 1.67
C GLY A 225 -9.75 9.64 1.86
N ASN A 226 -10.04 10.95 1.92
CA ASN A 226 -9.03 12.01 1.83
C ASN A 226 -9.10 13.06 2.95
N THR A 227 -9.89 12.83 3.99
CA THR A 227 -10.04 13.75 5.13
C THR A 227 -9.33 13.18 6.35
N ASP A 228 -8.37 13.94 6.87
CA ASP A 228 -7.71 13.60 8.13
C ASP A 228 -8.72 13.71 9.31
N GLY A 229 -8.60 12.82 10.29
CA GLY A 229 -9.58 12.59 11.36
C GLY A 229 -10.59 11.48 11.05
N VAL A 230 -10.74 11.05 9.79
CA VAL A 230 -11.55 9.89 9.43
C VAL A 230 -10.79 8.59 9.79
N PRO A 231 -11.41 7.60 10.47
CA PRO A 231 -10.76 6.33 10.77
C PRO A 231 -10.19 5.65 9.52
N TRP A 232 -8.94 5.17 9.58
CA TRP A 232 -8.25 4.65 8.39
C TRP A 232 -8.95 3.47 7.72
N GLY A 233 -9.63 2.60 8.47
CA GLY A 233 -10.45 1.54 7.88
C GLY A 233 -11.53 2.09 6.94
N MET A 234 -12.19 3.20 7.30
CA MET A 234 -13.14 3.87 6.42
C MET A 234 -12.43 4.55 5.24
N ARG A 235 -11.26 5.16 5.47
CA ARG A 235 -10.46 5.79 4.39
C ARG A 235 -10.07 4.75 3.33
N ILE A 236 -9.58 3.58 3.76
CA ILE A 236 -9.16 2.47 2.89
C ILE A 236 -10.36 1.95 2.08
N ALA A 237 -11.49 1.68 2.73
CA ALA A 237 -12.71 1.24 2.03
C ALA A 237 -13.20 2.28 1.00
N ALA A 238 -13.20 3.57 1.37
CA ALA A 238 -13.56 4.66 0.48
C ALA A 238 -12.57 4.83 -0.68
N ASN A 239 -11.27 4.66 -0.44
CA ASN A 239 -10.27 4.74 -1.48
C ASN A 239 -10.31 3.56 -2.45
N ARG A 240 -10.73 2.36 -2.02
CA ARG A 240 -11.05 1.26 -2.96
C ARG A 240 -12.13 1.70 -3.96
N THR A 241 -13.17 2.39 -3.48
CA THR A 241 -14.22 2.98 -4.32
C THR A 241 -13.67 4.09 -5.23
N ASN A 242 -12.83 5.00 -4.71
CA ASN A 242 -12.22 6.07 -5.51
C ASN A 242 -11.31 5.53 -6.61
N ILE A 243 -10.55 4.47 -6.35
CA ILE A 243 -9.66 3.84 -7.33
C ILE A 243 -10.49 3.10 -8.40
N ALA A 244 -11.53 2.38 -8.01
CA ALA A 244 -12.45 1.74 -8.97
C ALA A 244 -13.09 2.78 -9.91
N GLN A 245 -13.49 3.94 -9.36
CA GLN A 245 -13.96 5.06 -10.19
C GLN A 245 -12.87 5.60 -11.11
N ALA A 246 -11.65 5.78 -10.61
CA ALA A 246 -10.54 6.27 -11.42
C ALA A 246 -10.15 5.30 -12.54
N ILE A 247 -10.34 3.98 -12.37
CA ILE A 247 -10.15 2.99 -13.44
C ILE A 247 -11.18 3.18 -14.56
N LEU A 248 -12.44 3.45 -14.21
CA LEU A 248 -13.51 3.69 -15.17
C LEU A 248 -13.31 5.00 -15.95
N ASP A 249 -12.83 6.03 -15.28
CA ASP A 249 -12.69 7.38 -15.84
C ASP A 249 -11.33 7.60 -16.55
N GLU A 250 -10.38 6.67 -16.43
CA GLU A 250 -9.02 6.84 -16.95
C GLU A 250 -8.90 6.41 -18.43
N PRO A 251 -8.66 7.36 -19.36
CA PRO A 251 -8.50 7.03 -20.78
C PRO A 251 -7.14 6.40 -21.12
N ASP A 252 -6.11 6.60 -20.31
CA ASP A 252 -4.80 5.98 -20.54
C ASP A 252 -4.77 4.53 -20.05
N PRO A 253 -4.66 3.53 -20.95
CA PRO A 253 -4.67 2.12 -20.55
C PRO A 253 -3.51 1.75 -19.63
N HIS A 254 -2.36 2.45 -19.70
CA HIS A 254 -1.23 2.21 -18.81
C HIS A 254 -1.52 2.69 -17.39
N ARG A 255 -2.15 3.87 -17.24
CA ARG A 255 -2.53 4.39 -15.92
C ARG A 255 -3.69 3.60 -15.31
N ALA A 256 -4.68 3.22 -16.13
CA ALA A 256 -5.77 2.33 -15.69
C ALA A 256 -5.25 0.94 -15.26
N ALA A 257 -4.22 0.41 -15.95
CA ALA A 257 -3.54 -0.82 -15.52
C ALA A 257 -2.82 -0.64 -14.19
N PHE A 258 -2.14 0.49 -13.97
CA PHE A 258 -1.51 0.79 -12.69
C PHE A 258 -2.53 0.89 -11.55
N TYR A 259 -3.65 1.60 -11.74
CA TYR A 259 -4.70 1.72 -10.73
C TYR A 259 -5.31 0.37 -10.34
N ARG A 260 -5.46 -0.56 -11.29
CA ARG A 260 -5.86 -1.94 -10.98
C ARG A 260 -4.92 -2.61 -9.98
N THR A 261 -3.61 -2.38 -10.09
CA THR A 261 -2.65 -2.92 -9.12
C THR A 261 -2.81 -2.36 -7.70
N LEU A 262 -3.45 -1.20 -7.53
CA LEU A 262 -3.71 -0.62 -6.20
C LEU A 262 -4.88 -1.32 -5.48
N LEU A 263 -5.76 -2.00 -6.23
CA LEU A 263 -6.90 -2.76 -5.70
C LEU A 263 -6.61 -4.25 -5.57
N GLY A 264 -5.55 -4.73 -6.23
CA GLY A 264 -5.16 -6.13 -6.15
C GLY A 264 -4.47 -6.47 -4.83
N GLU A 265 -4.45 -7.76 -4.53
CA GLU A 265 -3.76 -8.29 -3.37
C GLU A 265 -2.26 -8.42 -3.59
N VAL A 266 -1.52 -8.50 -2.49
CA VAL A 266 -0.07 -8.68 -2.49
C VAL A 266 0.33 -9.69 -1.42
N ASP A 267 1.49 -10.32 -1.58
CA ASP A 267 2.04 -11.18 -0.52
C ASP A 267 2.25 -10.35 0.76
N ASP A 268 1.80 -10.88 1.89
CA ASP A 268 2.00 -10.26 3.19
C ASP A 268 3.50 -10.12 3.46
N PRO A 269 4.04 -8.89 3.48
CA PRO A 269 5.47 -8.68 3.67
C PRO A 269 5.92 -9.16 5.05
N ALA A 270 5.04 -9.25 6.06
CA ALA A 270 5.38 -9.80 7.36
C ALA A 270 5.65 -11.32 7.33
N GLY A 271 5.31 -12.00 6.22
CA GLY A 271 5.51 -13.42 6.01
C GLY A 271 4.24 -14.25 6.20
N GLY A 272 4.40 -15.57 6.32
CA GLY A 272 3.27 -16.49 6.53
C GLY A 272 2.55 -16.96 5.26
N GLY A 273 2.97 -16.50 4.07
CA GLY A 273 2.46 -16.98 2.78
C GLY A 273 0.99 -16.62 2.50
N ARG A 274 0.45 -15.64 3.25
CA ARG A 274 -0.89 -15.10 3.07
C ARG A 274 -0.84 -13.93 2.08
N ARG A 275 -1.92 -13.75 1.32
CA ARG A 275 -2.16 -12.57 0.50
C ARG A 275 -3.01 -11.57 1.26
N VAL A 276 -2.76 -10.28 1.05
CA VAL A 276 -3.46 -9.19 1.72
C VAL A 276 -3.82 -8.10 0.72
N ASP A 277 -4.98 -7.49 0.94
CA ASP A 277 -5.35 -6.25 0.28
C ASP A 277 -4.32 -5.15 0.55
N ARG A 278 -4.05 -4.34 -0.49
CA ARG A 278 -3.27 -3.11 -0.34
C ARG A 278 -4.08 -2.07 0.42
N GLN A 279 -3.43 -1.42 1.39
CA GLN A 279 -4.09 -0.47 2.29
C GLN A 279 -3.82 0.97 1.84
N ILE A 280 -4.70 1.50 0.97
CA ILE A 280 -4.58 2.87 0.44
C ILE A 280 -5.29 3.87 1.36
N VAL A 281 -4.53 4.58 2.19
CA VAL A 281 -5.03 5.55 3.19
C VAL A 281 -5.46 6.87 2.56
N ALA A 282 -4.83 7.29 1.44
CA ALA A 282 -5.27 8.45 0.66
C ALA A 282 -5.06 8.20 -0.83
N PHE A 283 -5.99 8.67 -1.66
CA PHE A 283 -5.91 8.58 -3.11
C PHE A 283 -6.64 9.75 -3.76
N ASP A 284 -5.88 10.59 -4.46
CA ASP A 284 -6.41 11.71 -5.23
C ASP A 284 -5.48 12.01 -6.44
N PRO A 285 -5.79 11.45 -7.62
CA PRO A 285 -5.03 11.70 -8.84
C PRO A 285 -4.94 13.18 -9.23
N ALA A 286 -5.98 13.97 -8.98
CA ALA A 286 -6.01 15.39 -9.34
C ALA A 286 -5.04 16.22 -8.48
N ARG A 287 -4.80 15.79 -7.23
CA ARG A 287 -3.77 16.36 -6.35
C ARG A 287 -2.43 15.63 -6.44
N ALA A 288 -2.27 14.63 -7.30
CA ALA A 288 -1.11 13.75 -7.36
C ALA A 288 -0.78 13.12 -5.99
N SER A 289 -1.80 12.76 -5.22
CA SER A 289 -1.65 12.22 -3.88
C SER A 289 -1.95 10.72 -3.80
N LEU A 290 -1.07 10.00 -3.12
CA LEU A 290 -1.21 8.58 -2.79
C LEU A 290 -0.53 8.34 -1.44
N VAL A 291 -1.24 7.73 -0.50
CA VAL A 291 -0.66 7.27 0.76
C VAL A 291 -1.01 5.80 0.94
N GLU A 292 0.00 4.95 1.10
CA GLU A 292 -0.15 3.51 1.26
C GLU A 292 0.49 3.05 2.57
N LEU A 293 -0.29 2.32 3.36
CA LEU A 293 0.18 1.61 4.55
C LEU A 293 0.63 0.19 4.15
N THR A 294 1.83 -0.17 4.55
CA THR A 294 2.38 -1.53 4.42
C THR A 294 2.61 -2.09 5.82
N GLY A 295 2.17 -3.33 6.07
CA GLY A 295 2.18 -3.95 7.41
C GLY A 295 0.87 -3.77 8.18
N ASP A 296 0.85 -4.17 9.45
CA ASP A 296 -0.33 -4.13 10.31
C ASP A 296 -0.06 -3.28 11.56
N LEU A 297 -0.85 -2.22 11.75
CA LEU A 297 -0.73 -1.35 12.93
C LEU A 297 -1.14 -2.03 14.24
N ALA A 298 -1.97 -3.07 14.18
CA ALA A 298 -2.41 -3.80 15.37
C ALA A 298 -1.25 -4.61 15.99
N SER A 299 -0.37 -5.16 15.15
CA SER A 299 0.84 -5.87 15.60
C SER A 299 2.08 -4.97 15.71
N ALA A 300 2.14 -3.88 14.95
CA ALA A 300 3.33 -3.04 14.88
C ALA A 300 3.75 -2.48 16.25
N ARG A 301 5.06 -2.48 16.47
CA ARG A 301 5.78 -1.87 17.58
C ARG A 301 6.54 -0.62 17.18
N SER A 302 6.74 -0.42 15.88
CA SER A 302 7.31 0.80 15.30
C SER A 302 6.58 1.15 14.01
N VAL A 303 6.41 2.45 13.76
CA VAL A 303 5.84 2.96 12.51
C VAL A 303 6.85 3.88 11.83
N ALA A 304 6.99 3.76 10.51
CA ALA A 304 7.76 4.70 9.72
C ALA A 304 6.88 5.41 8.68
N VAL A 305 7.17 6.68 8.40
CA VAL A 305 6.56 7.44 7.30
C VAL A 305 7.67 7.84 6.34
N LEU A 306 7.67 7.26 5.13
CA LEU A 306 8.63 7.54 4.09
C LEU A 306 8.12 8.64 3.15
N ILE A 307 8.85 9.76 3.10
CA ILE A 307 8.66 10.86 2.16
C ILE A 307 9.71 10.71 1.03
N PRO A 308 9.31 10.33 -0.19
CA PRO A 308 10.23 10.05 -1.28
C PRO A 308 10.95 11.29 -1.85
N GLY A 309 11.88 11.03 -2.77
CA GLY A 309 12.58 12.06 -3.53
C GLY A 309 11.82 12.59 -4.75
N MET A 310 12.54 13.42 -5.53
CA MET A 310 12.05 13.95 -6.81
C MET A 310 11.73 12.85 -7.83
N ASN A 311 11.02 13.19 -8.90
CA ASN A 311 10.51 12.27 -9.94
C ASN A 311 9.49 11.22 -9.45
N THR A 312 9.14 11.22 -8.17
CA THR A 312 8.07 10.37 -7.65
C THR A 312 6.71 10.79 -8.24
N THR A 313 6.00 9.84 -8.84
CA THR A 313 4.61 9.99 -9.27
C THR A 313 3.76 8.88 -8.66
N ILE A 314 2.43 8.95 -8.80
CA ILE A 314 1.54 7.88 -8.38
C ILE A 314 1.96 6.57 -9.05
N GLU A 315 2.20 6.56 -10.36
CA GLU A 315 2.59 5.38 -11.13
C GLU A 315 4.02 4.91 -10.81
N GLY A 316 4.93 5.84 -10.49
CA GLY A 316 6.29 5.53 -10.04
C GLY A 316 6.39 5.08 -8.59
N SER A 317 5.29 5.15 -7.82
CA SER A 317 5.30 4.86 -6.37
C SER A 317 5.60 3.39 -6.04
N ALA A 318 5.45 2.47 -6.99
CA ALA A 318 5.71 1.05 -6.78
C ALA A 318 7.13 0.76 -6.25
N ALA A 319 8.14 1.54 -6.66
CA ALA A 319 9.50 1.42 -6.13
C ALA A 319 9.57 1.78 -4.64
N ASN A 320 8.86 2.84 -4.22
CA ASN A 320 8.79 3.25 -2.81
C ASN A 320 8.00 2.24 -1.97
N THR A 321 6.90 1.69 -2.50
CA THR A 321 6.15 0.62 -1.84
C THR A 321 7.01 -0.64 -1.68
N ALA A 322 7.83 -0.99 -2.66
CA ALA A 322 8.78 -2.10 -2.53
C ALA A 322 9.79 -1.86 -1.40
N THR A 323 10.24 -0.62 -1.21
CA THR A 323 11.09 -0.22 -0.07
C THR A 323 10.37 -0.39 1.26
N ALA A 324 9.13 0.09 1.36
CA ALA A 324 8.30 -0.11 2.55
C ALA A 324 8.15 -1.59 2.89
N ARG A 325 7.85 -2.45 1.90
CA ARG A 325 7.74 -3.91 2.08
C ARG A 325 9.01 -4.55 2.61
N ARG A 326 10.20 -4.12 2.17
CA ARG A 326 11.48 -4.65 2.68
C ARG A 326 11.67 -4.35 4.17
N PHE A 327 11.29 -3.16 4.64
CA PHE A 327 11.35 -2.82 6.07
C PHE A 327 10.36 -3.63 6.90
N VAL A 328 9.11 -3.78 6.42
CA VAL A 328 8.10 -4.59 7.10
C VAL A 328 8.53 -6.06 7.18
N ALA A 329 9.08 -6.60 6.10
CA ALA A 329 9.57 -7.98 6.05
C ALA A 329 10.71 -8.24 7.03
N ALA A 330 11.69 -7.34 7.09
CA ALA A 330 12.79 -7.50 8.05
C ALA A 330 12.38 -7.23 9.50
N GLY A 331 11.31 -6.45 9.71
CA GLY A 331 10.67 -6.28 11.01
C GLY A 331 9.83 -7.48 11.45
N GLY A 332 9.60 -8.48 10.58
CA GLY A 332 8.82 -9.68 10.93
C GLY A 332 7.39 -9.38 11.40
N GLY A 333 6.78 -8.29 10.92
CA GLY A 333 5.45 -7.82 11.33
C GLY A 333 5.41 -6.87 12.52
N ASP A 334 6.55 -6.58 13.17
CA ASP A 334 6.66 -5.55 14.23
C ASP A 334 6.82 -4.13 13.65
N VAL A 335 6.99 -3.97 12.34
CA VAL A 335 7.14 -2.67 11.66
C VAL A 335 5.99 -2.46 10.69
N ALA A 336 5.39 -1.27 10.71
CA ALA A 336 4.50 -0.79 9.65
C ALA A 336 5.09 0.47 9.00
N VAL A 337 4.92 0.62 7.68
CA VAL A 337 5.50 1.74 6.92
C VAL A 337 4.44 2.40 6.06
N LEU A 338 4.33 3.73 6.15
CA LEU A 338 3.53 4.55 5.26
C LEU A 338 4.40 5.18 4.18
N THR A 339 4.09 4.93 2.92
CA THR A 339 4.65 5.69 1.80
C THR A 339 3.78 6.93 1.59
N TYR A 340 4.34 8.13 1.77
CA TYR A 340 3.60 9.40 1.73
C TYR A 340 3.89 10.21 0.46
N LEU A 341 2.90 10.26 -0.45
CA LEU A 341 2.86 11.22 -1.56
C LEU A 341 1.70 12.20 -1.30
N GLY A 342 2.00 13.35 -0.68
CA GLY A 342 1.01 14.38 -0.34
C GLY A 342 0.68 15.36 -1.46
N GLY A 343 1.33 15.23 -2.62
CA GLY A 343 1.23 16.18 -3.73
C GLY A 343 2.23 15.90 -4.85
N PRO A 344 2.30 16.77 -5.86
CA PRO A 344 3.26 16.63 -6.94
C PRO A 344 4.69 16.81 -6.42
N PHE A 345 5.59 15.91 -6.80
CA PHE A 345 7.03 16.06 -6.57
C PHE A 345 7.68 16.80 -7.73
N PRO A 346 8.81 17.50 -7.50
CA PRO A 346 9.58 18.10 -8.58
C PRO A 346 10.00 17.06 -9.62
N ARG A 347 9.93 17.43 -10.90
CA ARG A 347 10.38 16.60 -12.02
C ARG A 347 11.67 17.14 -12.62
N GLY A 348 12.52 16.25 -13.11
CA GLY A 348 13.72 16.64 -13.84
C GLY A 348 14.85 15.64 -13.71
N ASN A 349 16.00 16.03 -14.23
CA ASN A 349 17.22 15.25 -14.15
C ASN A 349 18.34 16.16 -13.63
N LEU A 350 18.73 15.90 -12.39
CA LEU A 350 19.82 16.59 -11.71
C LEU A 350 21.15 16.44 -12.45
N VAL A 351 21.41 15.26 -13.05
CA VAL A 351 22.64 14.97 -13.80
C VAL A 351 22.71 15.80 -15.09
N SER A 352 21.57 16.10 -15.73
CA SER A 352 21.52 16.91 -16.95
C SER A 352 21.23 18.39 -16.71
N GLY A 353 21.16 18.85 -15.45
CA GLY A 353 20.99 20.26 -15.07
C GLY A 353 19.59 20.85 -15.29
N VAL A 354 18.56 20.04 -15.56
CA VAL A 354 17.16 20.48 -15.68
C VAL A 354 16.45 20.13 -14.38
N VAL A 355 16.16 21.12 -13.52
CA VAL A 355 15.68 20.77 -12.17
C VAL A 355 14.62 21.71 -11.60
N ASP A 356 13.38 21.22 -11.60
CA ASP A 356 12.33 21.72 -10.71
C ASP A 356 12.70 21.56 -9.23
N ALA A 357 13.63 20.65 -8.91
CA ALA A 357 14.03 20.38 -7.55
C ALA A 357 14.73 21.57 -6.88
N ALA A 358 15.22 22.58 -7.62
CA ALA A 358 15.69 23.82 -6.99
C ALA A 358 14.55 24.73 -6.50
N SER A 359 13.29 24.42 -6.86
CA SER A 359 12.14 25.20 -6.43
C SER A 359 11.70 24.76 -5.02
N PRO A 360 11.58 25.68 -4.04
CA PRO A 360 11.06 25.35 -2.72
C PRO A 360 9.54 25.17 -2.70
N ARG A 361 8.83 25.47 -3.81
CA ARG A 361 7.36 25.48 -3.86
C ARG A 361 6.74 24.14 -3.47
N TYR A 362 7.34 23.02 -3.91
CA TYR A 362 6.79 21.70 -3.64
C TYR A 362 6.88 21.35 -2.15
N ALA A 363 7.99 21.71 -1.50
CA ALA A 363 8.14 21.59 -0.05
C ALA A 363 7.15 22.49 0.70
N LEU A 364 7.01 23.76 0.29
CA LEU A 364 6.06 24.69 0.91
C LEU A 364 4.59 24.26 0.73
N ASP A 365 4.23 23.66 -0.40
CA ASP A 365 2.87 23.18 -0.68
C ASP A 365 2.55 21.87 0.07
N MET A 366 3.53 20.97 0.20
CA MET A 366 3.33 19.65 0.83
C MET A 366 3.53 19.65 2.34
N ALA A 367 4.39 20.51 2.90
CA ALA A 367 4.70 20.51 4.33
C ALA A 367 3.48 20.74 5.23
N PRO A 368 2.56 21.71 4.97
CA PRO A 368 1.35 21.85 5.77
C PRO A 368 0.45 20.61 5.74
N ARG A 369 0.41 19.89 4.60
CA ARG A 369 -0.33 18.63 4.48
C ARG A 369 0.34 17.50 5.25
N LEU A 370 1.68 17.46 5.26
CA LEU A 370 2.44 16.48 6.03
C LEU A 370 2.27 16.71 7.54
N VAL A 371 2.18 17.98 7.99
CA VAL A 371 1.84 18.30 9.38
C VAL A 371 0.45 17.78 9.74
N ALA A 372 -0.57 18.12 8.95
CA ALA A 372 -1.93 17.62 9.20
C ALA A 372 -2.00 16.09 9.19
N PHE A 373 -1.31 15.45 8.23
CA PHE A 373 -1.21 14.00 8.17
C PHE A 373 -0.47 13.41 9.37
N SER A 374 0.56 14.09 9.90
CA SER A 374 1.28 13.61 11.08
C SER A 374 0.43 13.57 12.34
N GLU A 375 -0.49 14.52 12.49
CA GLU A 375 -1.51 14.49 13.55
C GLU A 375 -2.46 13.30 13.37
N ASP A 376 -2.83 12.99 12.13
CA ASP A 376 -3.69 11.86 11.80
C ASP A 376 -3.01 10.51 12.08
N VAL A 377 -1.71 10.42 11.79
CA VAL A 377 -0.85 9.27 12.11
C VAL A 377 -0.75 9.09 13.61
N ASP A 378 -0.35 10.13 14.35
CA ASP A 378 -0.19 10.12 15.81
C ASP A 378 -1.46 9.61 16.50
N ARG A 379 -2.61 10.23 16.18
CA ARG A 379 -3.94 9.84 16.67
C ARG A 379 -4.27 8.39 16.35
N THR A 380 -4.00 7.94 15.12
CA THR A 380 -4.35 6.59 14.69
C THR A 380 -3.46 5.54 15.35
N VAL A 381 -2.15 5.79 15.41
CA VAL A 381 -1.17 4.93 16.06
C VAL A 381 -1.48 4.81 17.55
N ASP A 382 -1.77 5.91 18.24
CA ASP A 382 -2.17 5.91 19.65
C ASP A 382 -3.45 5.13 19.91
N THR A 383 -4.46 5.30 19.03
CA THR A 383 -5.71 4.56 19.14
C THR A 383 -5.48 3.05 18.98
N GLN A 384 -4.65 2.64 18.03
CA GLN A 384 -4.29 1.24 17.83
C GLN A 384 -3.41 0.70 18.95
N ALA A 385 -2.55 1.55 19.52
CA ALA A 385 -1.65 1.25 20.63
C ALA A 385 -2.34 1.29 22.00
N ALA A 386 -3.63 1.63 22.06
CA ALA A 386 -4.36 1.72 23.32
C ALA A 386 -4.27 0.41 24.13
N GLY A 387 -3.72 0.52 25.35
CA GLY A 387 -3.46 -0.63 26.23
C GLY A 387 -2.15 -1.38 25.97
N ARG A 388 -1.30 -0.87 25.07
CA ARG A 388 0.04 -1.37 24.73
C ARG A 388 1.11 -0.34 25.12
N ALA A 389 2.38 -0.68 24.92
CA ALA A 389 3.45 0.31 24.99
C ALA A 389 3.29 1.34 23.85
N PRO A 390 3.67 2.61 24.04
CA PRO A 390 3.70 3.60 22.97
C PRO A 390 4.49 3.10 21.76
N VAL A 391 3.96 3.34 20.57
CA VAL A 391 4.55 2.91 19.30
C VAL A 391 5.23 4.12 18.66
N PRO A 392 6.58 4.20 18.65
CA PRO A 392 7.28 5.34 18.08
C PRO A 392 7.05 5.48 16.58
N VAL A 393 6.98 6.74 16.12
CA VAL A 393 6.82 7.10 14.71
C VAL A 393 8.07 7.81 14.18
N THR A 394 8.73 7.18 13.20
CA THR A 394 9.92 7.71 12.52
C THR A 394 9.57 8.28 11.15
N TYR A 395 9.81 9.58 10.92
CA TYR A 395 9.64 10.21 9.61
C TYR A 395 10.95 10.23 8.83
N ILE A 396 10.94 9.72 7.60
CA ILE A 396 12.13 9.54 6.76
C ILE A 396 11.98 10.39 5.51
N GLY A 397 12.80 11.43 5.39
CA GLY A 397 12.85 12.28 4.21
C GLY A 397 14.02 11.87 3.31
N HIS A 398 13.73 11.26 2.16
CA HIS A 398 14.74 10.89 1.18
C HIS A 398 14.91 11.98 0.12
N SER A 399 16.15 12.41 -0.17
CA SER A 399 16.40 13.39 -1.24
C SER A 399 15.58 14.67 -1.04
N TYR A 400 14.80 15.10 -2.03
CA TYR A 400 13.86 16.23 -1.90
C TYR A 400 12.84 16.05 -0.76
N GLY A 401 12.50 14.80 -0.42
CA GLY A 401 11.68 14.46 0.74
C GLY A 401 12.22 14.99 2.06
N GLY A 402 13.54 15.14 2.20
CA GLY A 402 14.16 15.81 3.34
C GLY A 402 13.79 17.28 3.45
N SER A 403 13.71 18.00 2.33
CA SER A 403 13.26 19.41 2.33
C SER A 403 11.79 19.53 2.73
N ILE A 404 10.92 18.61 2.28
CA ILE A 404 9.51 18.56 2.69
C ILE A 404 9.42 18.28 4.19
N LEU A 405 10.12 17.25 4.67
CA LEU A 405 10.15 16.82 6.07
C LEU A 405 10.61 17.96 6.97
N GLY A 406 11.76 18.55 6.70
CA GLY A 406 12.31 19.63 7.50
C GLY A 406 11.47 20.92 7.48
N THR A 407 10.78 21.19 6.38
CA THR A 407 9.79 22.29 6.33
C THR A 407 8.58 21.95 7.20
N ALA A 408 8.14 20.69 7.25
CA ALA A 408 7.06 20.26 8.13
C ALA A 408 7.47 20.30 9.61
N GLU A 409 8.73 19.98 9.94
CA GLU A 409 9.29 20.16 11.29
C GLU A 409 9.20 21.63 11.75
N ALA A 410 9.54 22.59 10.88
CA ALA A 410 9.39 24.02 11.16
C ALA A 410 7.92 24.48 11.32
N LEU A 411 6.95 23.67 10.86
CA LEU A 411 5.52 23.95 10.94
C LEU A 411 4.77 23.14 12.01
N GLY A 412 5.48 22.31 12.80
CA GLY A 412 4.90 21.56 13.90
C GLY A 412 4.52 20.12 13.61
N LEU A 413 5.38 19.37 12.91
CA LEU A 413 5.31 17.92 12.77
C LEU A 413 5.27 17.20 14.15
N THR A 414 4.56 16.08 14.26
CA THR A 414 4.40 15.27 15.48
C THR A 414 5.39 14.10 15.63
N ALA A 415 6.52 14.11 14.90
CA ALA A 415 7.46 13.00 14.89
C ALA A 415 8.13 12.71 16.25
N ASP A 416 8.32 11.43 16.59
CA ASP A 416 9.23 11.00 17.66
C ASP A 416 10.69 11.00 17.19
N GLN A 417 10.88 10.62 15.92
CA GLN A 417 12.17 10.58 15.28
C GLN A 417 12.07 11.10 13.86
N THR A 418 13.08 11.83 13.40
CA THR A 418 13.23 12.20 11.99
C THR A 418 14.56 11.72 11.44
N MET A 419 14.58 11.34 10.17
CA MET A 419 15.78 10.90 9.48
C MET A 419 15.89 11.54 8.10
N TYR A 420 16.95 12.30 7.92
CA TYR A 420 17.33 12.94 6.65
C TYR A 420 18.26 12.00 5.88
N VAL A 421 17.73 11.29 4.89
CA VAL A 421 18.48 10.30 4.11
C VAL A 421 18.84 10.87 2.75
N ALA A 422 20.13 11.11 2.53
CA ALA A 422 20.64 11.77 1.32
C ALA A 422 19.82 13.03 0.98
N ALA A 423 19.54 13.85 2.00
CA ALA A 423 18.49 14.86 1.95
C ALA A 423 18.93 16.12 1.21
N ALA A 424 18.00 16.77 0.50
CA ALA A 424 18.27 18.04 -0.17
C ALA A 424 18.56 19.20 0.80
N GLY A 425 18.11 19.09 2.05
CA GLY A 425 18.34 20.08 3.11
C GLY A 425 17.40 19.92 4.30
N ALA A 426 17.63 20.74 5.32
CA ALA A 426 16.94 20.74 6.61
C ALA A 426 15.53 21.34 6.62
N GLY A 427 15.06 21.87 5.49
CA GLY A 427 13.77 22.54 5.37
C GLY A 427 13.89 23.94 4.77
N VAL A 428 12.86 24.38 4.04
CA VAL A 428 12.84 25.71 3.41
C VAL A 428 12.95 26.79 4.49
N GLY A 429 14.05 27.55 4.46
CA GLY A 429 14.31 28.61 5.43
C GLY A 429 14.91 28.15 6.76
N VAL A 430 15.12 26.85 6.96
CA VAL A 430 15.77 26.31 8.17
C VAL A 430 17.28 26.33 7.99
N GLN A 431 17.97 27.05 8.87
CA GLN A 431 19.42 27.19 8.94
C GLN A 431 19.97 26.78 10.32
N ASP A 432 19.14 26.86 11.36
CA ASP A 432 19.51 26.52 12.73
C ASP A 432 18.46 25.58 13.37
N PRO A 433 18.87 24.64 14.25
CA PRO A 433 17.92 23.74 14.92
C PRO A 433 16.79 24.45 15.68
N SER A 434 16.99 25.70 16.13
CA SER A 434 15.95 26.49 16.81
C SER A 434 14.78 26.90 15.91
N GLU A 435 14.92 26.79 14.59
CA GLU A 435 13.86 27.08 13.61
C GLU A 435 12.96 25.87 13.33
N TRP A 436 13.33 24.68 13.81
CA TRP A 436 12.39 23.57 13.91
C TRP A 436 11.45 23.77 15.10
N HIS A 437 10.18 23.47 14.90
CA HIS A 437 9.11 23.76 15.84
C HIS A 437 8.16 22.57 16.02
N ASN A 438 8.72 21.34 15.98
CA ASN A 438 7.97 20.11 16.18
C ASN A 438 7.12 20.17 17.45
N ARG A 439 5.95 19.54 17.39
CA ARG A 439 5.06 19.46 18.57
C ARG A 439 5.64 18.57 19.67
N ASN A 440 6.42 17.57 19.27
CA ASN A 440 7.26 16.82 20.19
C ASN A 440 8.60 17.57 20.38
N PRO A 441 8.86 18.19 21.55
CA PRO A 441 10.11 18.91 21.79
C PRO A 441 11.31 17.96 21.97
N ASP A 442 11.07 16.67 22.24
CA ASP A 442 12.09 15.64 22.49
C ASP A 442 12.43 14.82 21.24
N VAL A 443 11.96 15.25 20.06
CA VAL A 443 12.20 14.59 18.78
C VAL A 443 13.70 14.35 18.53
N VAL A 444 14.05 13.11 18.18
CA VAL A 444 15.43 12.72 17.88
C VAL A 444 15.67 12.81 16.37
N ARG A 445 16.73 13.49 15.97
CA ARG A 445 17.04 13.73 14.56
C ARG A 445 18.27 12.96 14.14
N TYR A 446 18.16 12.28 13.01
CA TYR A 446 19.21 11.51 12.38
C TYR A 446 19.46 12.03 10.97
N SER A 447 20.68 11.83 10.47
CA SER A 447 20.98 12.06 9.06
C SER A 447 21.97 11.03 8.53
N MET A 448 21.95 10.78 7.23
CA MET A 448 23.00 10.03 6.53
C MET A 448 23.12 10.50 5.09
N THR A 449 24.35 10.73 4.63
CA THR A 449 24.65 10.96 3.22
C THR A 449 25.88 10.17 2.84
N ALA A 450 25.80 9.39 1.76
CA ALA A 450 26.92 8.59 1.32
C ALA A 450 28.06 9.47 0.78
N PRO A 451 29.33 9.13 1.02
CA PRO A 451 30.45 9.86 0.43
C PRO A 451 30.36 9.89 -1.10
N GLY A 452 30.47 11.08 -1.72
CA GLY A 452 30.42 11.21 -3.17
C GLY A 452 29.01 11.07 -3.76
N ASP A 453 27.97 11.06 -2.93
CA ASP A 453 26.60 11.31 -3.36
C ASP A 453 26.52 12.70 -4.03
N PHE A 454 25.81 12.77 -5.16
CA PHE A 454 25.63 14.03 -5.88
C PHE A 454 24.88 15.07 -5.05
N ILE A 455 24.06 14.66 -4.08
CA ILE A 455 23.25 15.58 -3.27
C ILE A 455 24.12 16.56 -2.49
N GLN A 456 25.36 16.16 -2.15
CA GLN A 456 26.35 17.01 -1.49
C GLN A 456 26.70 18.27 -2.31
N VAL A 457 26.40 18.31 -3.62
CA VAL A 457 26.60 19.49 -4.46
C VAL A 457 25.50 20.54 -4.27
N VAL A 458 24.31 20.13 -3.83
CA VAL A 458 23.12 20.99 -3.68
C VAL A 458 22.66 21.15 -2.23
N GLN A 459 23.02 20.21 -1.36
CA GLN A 459 22.75 20.21 0.08
C GLN A 459 23.57 21.31 0.78
N GLY A 460 22.97 22.02 1.72
CA GLY A 460 23.69 22.98 2.57
C GLY A 460 24.24 24.23 1.90
N LEU A 461 23.94 24.48 0.62
CA LEU A 461 24.34 25.73 -0.04
C LEU A 461 23.89 26.92 0.82
N PRO A 462 24.79 27.84 1.24
CA PRO A 462 24.39 28.97 2.08
C PRO A 462 23.28 29.79 1.43
N ARG A 463 22.11 29.89 2.09
CA ARG A 463 20.84 30.44 1.54
C ARG A 463 20.25 29.66 0.36
N GLY A 464 20.55 28.38 0.26
CA GLY A 464 19.95 27.45 -0.68
C GLY A 464 18.45 27.29 -0.42
N PRO A 465 17.68 26.89 -1.44
CA PRO A 465 16.22 26.82 -1.36
C PRO A 465 15.69 25.78 -0.36
N HIS A 466 16.54 24.88 0.15
CA HIS A 466 16.13 23.73 0.97
C HIS A 466 16.63 23.75 2.42
N GLY A 467 17.31 24.82 2.84
CA GLY A 467 17.86 24.91 4.18
C GLY A 467 19.34 24.53 4.30
N ALA A 468 19.83 24.48 5.53
CA ALA A 468 21.16 24.00 5.87
C ALA A 468 21.32 22.49 5.56
N ASP A 469 22.57 22.03 5.60
CA ASP A 469 22.90 20.61 5.54
C ASP A 469 22.54 19.93 6.88
N PRO A 470 21.59 18.97 6.91
CA PRO A 470 21.28 18.22 8.12
C PRO A 470 22.49 17.49 8.73
N ASP A 471 23.48 17.08 7.93
CA ASP A 471 24.68 16.39 8.39
C ASP A 471 25.63 17.31 9.19
N GLU A 472 25.49 18.62 9.03
CA GLU A 472 26.28 19.64 9.73
C GLU A 472 25.49 20.32 10.86
N MET A 473 24.20 20.00 11.03
CA MET A 473 23.34 20.68 12.01
C MET A 473 23.60 20.20 13.45
N PRO A 474 23.80 21.13 14.42
CA PRO A 474 23.96 20.76 15.81
C PRO A 474 22.79 19.94 16.35
N GLY A 475 23.09 18.84 17.04
CA GLY A 475 22.08 17.96 17.64
C GLY A 475 21.48 16.92 16.70
N VAL A 476 21.84 16.92 15.41
CA VAL A 476 21.52 15.83 14.48
C VAL A 476 22.56 14.72 14.62
N ILE A 477 22.11 13.47 14.74
CA ILE A 477 22.95 12.29 14.86
C ILE A 477 23.31 11.78 13.47
N HIS A 478 24.58 11.94 13.07
CA HIS A 478 25.06 11.48 11.78
C HIS A 478 25.34 9.96 11.80
N LEU A 479 24.61 9.23 10.98
CA LEU A 479 24.66 7.78 10.82
C LEU A 479 25.66 7.38 9.73
N ALA A 480 26.40 6.29 9.98
CA ALA A 480 27.30 5.71 9.00
C ALA A 480 26.53 5.05 7.84
N THR A 481 27.01 5.23 6.60
CA THR A 481 26.47 4.53 5.41
C THR A 481 27.14 3.19 5.13
N GLY A 482 28.40 3.03 5.55
CA GLY A 482 29.13 1.75 5.53
C GLY A 482 29.31 1.14 4.14
N TYR A 483 29.05 -0.17 4.04
CA TYR A 483 29.30 -0.97 2.84
C TYR A 483 28.02 -1.64 2.33
N TYR A 484 28.01 -1.93 1.04
CA TYR A 484 27.09 -2.91 0.46
C TYR A 484 27.43 -4.32 0.98
N ASP A 485 26.46 -5.24 0.93
CA ASP A 485 26.67 -6.63 1.34
C ASP A 485 27.72 -7.37 0.49
N ASP A 486 28.02 -6.88 -0.71
CA ASP A 486 29.10 -7.38 -1.58
C ASP A 486 30.50 -6.87 -1.19
N GLY A 487 30.60 -6.05 -0.14
CA GLY A 487 31.84 -5.48 0.40
C GLY A 487 32.31 -4.21 -0.31
N ARG A 488 31.61 -3.70 -1.34
CA ARG A 488 31.91 -2.38 -1.92
C ARG A 488 31.50 -1.27 -0.95
N LEU A 489 32.25 -0.17 -0.97
CA LEU A 489 31.91 1.03 -0.19
C LEU A 489 30.58 1.62 -0.70
N MET A 490 29.69 2.00 0.22
CA MET A 490 28.48 2.77 -0.09
C MET A 490 28.87 4.22 -0.40
N ALA A 491 29.16 4.50 -1.66
CA ALA A 491 29.66 5.80 -2.12
C ALA A 491 29.35 6.05 -3.61
N GLY A 492 29.38 7.33 -4.00
CA GLY A 492 29.16 7.77 -5.37
C GLY A 492 27.70 8.08 -5.70
N ILE A 493 27.43 8.34 -6.99
CA ILE A 493 26.11 8.77 -7.48
C ILE A 493 25.04 7.70 -7.25
N ASP A 494 25.37 6.42 -7.45
CA ASP A 494 24.43 5.30 -7.26
C ASP A 494 24.02 5.15 -5.79
N ALA A 495 24.91 5.53 -4.85
CA ALA A 495 24.65 5.47 -3.42
C ALA A 495 23.44 6.32 -3.00
N HIS A 496 23.09 7.35 -3.76
CA HIS A 496 21.99 8.27 -3.44
C HIS A 496 20.66 7.56 -3.17
N SER A 497 20.33 6.56 -3.99
CA SER A 497 19.13 5.75 -3.78
C SER A 497 19.44 4.44 -3.08
N ASP A 498 20.65 3.91 -3.25
CA ASP A 498 21.03 2.62 -2.67
C ASP A 498 21.10 2.64 -1.15
N VAL A 499 21.39 3.79 -0.51
CA VAL A 499 21.37 3.91 0.96
C VAL A 499 20.05 3.44 1.58
N LEU A 500 18.95 3.63 0.85
CA LEU A 500 17.59 3.26 1.25
C LEU A 500 17.11 1.93 0.62
N ASN A 501 17.72 1.51 -0.50
CA ASN A 501 17.15 0.47 -1.35
C ASN A 501 17.99 -0.81 -1.47
N ALA A 502 19.29 -0.73 -1.23
CA ALA A 502 20.21 -1.84 -1.41
C ALA A 502 20.50 -2.56 -0.09
N PRO A 503 20.68 -3.90 -0.10
CA PRO A 503 21.23 -4.64 1.03
C PRO A 503 22.61 -4.09 1.42
N SER A 504 22.68 -3.44 2.59
CA SER A 504 23.83 -2.63 2.99
C SER A 504 23.80 -2.30 4.48
N ASP A 505 24.92 -1.79 4.99
CA ASP A 505 25.02 -1.27 6.35
C ASP A 505 24.11 -0.05 6.55
N SER A 506 24.05 0.89 5.60
CA SER A 506 23.10 2.02 5.67
C SER A 506 21.67 1.55 5.85
N TRP A 507 21.23 0.57 5.04
CA TRP A 507 19.86 0.06 5.13
C TRP A 507 19.55 -0.57 6.49
N ARG A 508 20.50 -1.35 7.05
CA ARG A 508 20.38 -1.93 8.39
C ARG A 508 20.36 -0.85 9.48
N ASN A 509 21.10 0.23 9.30
CA ASN A 509 21.15 1.37 10.21
C ASN A 509 19.81 2.12 10.23
N ILE A 510 19.20 2.33 9.05
CA ILE A 510 17.84 2.87 8.93
C ILE A 510 16.83 1.99 9.67
N LEU A 511 16.88 0.67 9.45
CA LEU A 511 15.98 -0.26 10.14
C LEU A 511 16.17 -0.20 11.67
N ALA A 512 17.42 -0.10 12.15
CA ALA A 512 17.72 0.03 13.58
C ALA A 512 17.15 1.32 14.20
N VAL A 513 17.14 2.43 13.45
CA VAL A 513 16.46 3.67 13.89
C VAL A 513 14.95 3.44 13.99
N ILE A 514 14.33 2.89 12.94
CA ILE A 514 12.88 2.60 12.91
C ILE A 514 12.47 1.71 14.10
N THR A 515 13.23 0.64 14.38
CA THR A 515 12.91 -0.30 15.46
C THR A 515 13.38 0.16 16.84
N GLY A 516 14.11 1.29 16.93
CA GLY A 516 14.69 1.78 18.17
C GLY A 516 15.84 0.91 18.73
N ASP A 517 16.44 0.06 17.89
CA ASP A 517 17.53 -0.85 18.26
C ASP A 517 18.87 -0.10 18.33
N ARG A 518 19.05 0.65 19.44
CA ARG A 518 20.22 1.51 19.65
C ARG A 518 21.56 0.80 19.63
N GLU A 519 21.60 -0.50 19.93
CA GLU A 519 22.84 -1.29 19.90
C GLU A 519 23.32 -1.56 18.47
N ARG A 520 22.40 -1.57 17.50
CA ARG A 520 22.71 -1.75 16.08
C ARG A 520 22.94 -0.44 15.32
N ILE A 521 22.65 0.70 15.93
CA ILE A 521 22.89 2.01 15.31
C ILE A 521 24.39 2.27 15.21
N GLN A 522 24.86 2.56 14.00
CA GLN A 522 26.25 2.91 13.72
C GLN A 522 26.35 4.39 13.38
N MET A 523 27.16 5.14 14.13
CA MET A 523 27.41 6.56 13.88
C MET A 523 28.63 6.75 12.97
N THR A 524 28.66 7.85 12.23
CA THR A 524 29.86 8.27 11.50
C THR A 524 30.95 8.60 12.53
N GLY A 525 32.14 8.02 12.34
CA GLY A 525 33.28 8.13 13.28
C GLY A 525 34.09 9.41 13.13
#